data_AF-A0AAV2MCE1-F1
#
_entry.id   AF-A0AAV2MCE1-F1
#
_cell.length_a   1.000
_cell.length_b   1.000
_cell.length_c   1.000
_cell.angle_alpha   90.00
_cell.angle_beta   90.00
_cell.angle_gamma   90.00
#
_symmetry.space_group_name_H-M   'P 1'
#
loop_
_entity.id
_entity.type
_entity.pdbx_description
1 polymer ?
#
loop_
_entity_poly.entity_id
_entity_poly.type
_entity_poly.pdbx_seq_one_letter_code
_entity_poly.pdbx_strand_id
1 'polypeptide(L)'
;MAVAAAQELDELCYLSAQSMTSLKVADHFHVVKLLGEGSYGKVMLAVHRKRGSPMALKFFPRESTSLASFLREYNLSLSYCTHPSLTRALGIFFSTPDYYVFAQQAGLYGDLYSVIVSEVSLSHCRKEMSS
;
A
#
# COMPACT_ATOMS: atom_id res chain seq x y z
N MET A 1 -29.25 4.73 -7.26
CA MET A 1 -28.02 5.30 -6.68
C MET A 1 -27.06 4.19 -6.22
N ALA A 2 -27.39 3.32 -5.25
CA ALA A 2 -26.46 2.28 -4.77
C ALA A 2 -26.06 1.23 -5.82
N VAL A 3 -26.98 0.82 -6.70
CA VAL A 3 -26.71 -0.19 -7.75
C VAL A 3 -25.70 0.33 -8.78
N ALA A 4 -25.78 1.62 -9.14
CA ALA A 4 -24.87 2.22 -10.12
C ALA A 4 -23.43 2.29 -9.58
N ALA A 5 -23.25 2.68 -8.31
CA ALA A 5 -21.94 2.72 -7.67
C ALA A 5 -21.30 1.33 -7.53
N ALA A 6 -22.11 0.29 -7.30
CA ALA A 6 -21.63 -1.09 -7.26
C ALA A 6 -21.17 -1.58 -8.64
N GLN A 7 -21.93 -1.27 -9.70
CA GLN A 7 -21.57 -1.62 -11.08
C GLN A 7 -20.28 -0.92 -11.53
N GLU A 8 -20.10 0.35 -11.18
CA GLU A 8 -18.89 1.11 -11.48
C GLU A 8 -17.66 0.54 -10.74
N LEU A 9 -17.82 0.12 -9.48
CA LEU A 9 -16.75 -0.53 -8.73
C LEU A 9 -16.35 -1.89 -9.34
N ASP A 10 -17.32 -2.67 -9.82
CA ASP A 10 -17.05 -3.94 -10.49
C ASP A 10 -16.27 -3.74 -11.80
N GLU A 11 -16.63 -2.72 -12.59
CA GLU A 11 -15.89 -2.35 -13.80
C GLU A 11 -14.44 -1.93 -13.47
N LEU A 12 -14.25 -1.09 -12.45
CA LEU A 12 -12.91 -0.71 -11.97
C LEU A 12 -12.09 -1.91 -11.53
N CYS A 13 -12.70 -2.87 -10.84
CA CYS A 13 -12.03 -4.11 -10.46
C CYS A 13 -11.62 -4.92 -11.69
N TYR A 14 -12.50 -5.04 -12.69
CA TYR A 14 -12.20 -5.75 -13.94
C TYR A 14 -11.01 -5.12 -14.68
N LEU A 15 -10.98 -3.80 -14.81
CA LEU A 15 -9.88 -3.08 -15.46
C LEU A 15 -8.56 -3.17 -14.66
N SER A 16 -8.64 -3.05 -13.33
CA SER A 16 -7.48 -3.17 -12.45
C SER A 16 -6.86 -4.58 -12.50
N ALA A 17 -7.68 -5.62 -12.62
CA ALA A 17 -7.19 -7.00 -12.73
C ALA A 17 -6.26 -7.19 -13.94
N GLN A 18 -6.57 -6.52 -15.07
CA GLN A 18 -5.79 -6.63 -16.31
C GLN A 18 -4.41 -5.98 -16.23
N SER A 19 -4.22 -5.04 -15.30
CA SER A 19 -2.96 -4.32 -15.09
C SER A 19 -2.14 -4.86 -13.91
N MET A 20 -2.61 -5.94 -13.26
CA MET A 20 -1.89 -6.57 -12.17
C MET A 20 -0.55 -7.13 -12.64
N THR A 21 0.53 -6.72 -11.98
CA THR A 21 1.87 -7.24 -12.22
C THR A 21 2.36 -8.08 -11.04
N SER A 22 3.30 -8.98 -11.30
CA SER A 22 3.99 -9.75 -10.25
C SER A 22 5.36 -9.12 -10.01
N LEU A 23 5.68 -8.79 -8.75
CA LEU A 23 6.90 -8.07 -8.37
C LEU A 23 7.50 -8.68 -7.11
N LYS A 24 8.82 -8.52 -6.95
CA LYS A 24 9.48 -8.74 -5.66
C LYS A 24 9.53 -7.43 -4.89
N VAL A 25 9.03 -7.45 -3.65
CA VAL A 25 8.95 -6.24 -2.82
C VAL A 25 10.32 -5.60 -2.62
N ALA A 26 11.35 -6.42 -2.34
CA ALA A 26 12.70 -5.95 -2.02
C ALA A 26 13.38 -5.18 -3.16
N ASP A 27 12.98 -5.44 -4.41
CA ASP A 27 13.57 -4.83 -5.62
C ASP A 27 13.11 -3.37 -5.79
N HIS A 28 11.88 -3.07 -5.34
CA HIS A 28 11.25 -1.75 -5.53
C HIS A 28 11.09 -0.96 -4.23
N PHE A 29 11.05 -1.64 -3.09
CA PHE A 29 10.75 -1.06 -1.79
C PHE A 29 11.77 -1.50 -0.73
N HIS A 30 12.11 -0.56 0.14
CA HIS A 30 12.80 -0.84 1.38
C HIS A 30 11.77 -0.89 2.51
N VAL A 31 11.48 -2.09 3.02
CA VAL A 31 10.56 -2.27 4.14
C VAL A 31 11.25 -1.86 5.43
N VAL A 32 10.61 -0.97 6.20
CA VAL A 32 11.17 -0.35 7.40
C VAL A 32 10.63 -0.99 8.66
N LYS A 33 9.29 -1.01 8.82
CA LYS A 33 8.65 -1.38 10.10
C LYS A 33 7.23 -1.89 9.89
N LEU A 34 6.78 -2.81 10.74
CA LEU A 34 5.36 -3.18 10.86
C LEU A 34 4.55 -2.04 11.50
N LEU A 35 3.51 -1.59 10.82
CA LEU A 35 2.58 -0.56 11.33
C LEU A 35 1.34 -1.19 11.97
N GLY A 36 0.92 -2.36 11.50
CA GLY A 36 -0.21 -3.09 12.08
C GLY A 36 -0.43 -4.43 11.39
N GLU A 37 -1.03 -5.37 12.11
CA GLU A 37 -1.35 -6.71 11.62
C GLU A 37 -2.72 -7.11 12.17
N GLY A 38 -3.51 -7.78 11.34
CA GLY A 38 -4.82 -8.28 11.71
C GLY A 38 -5.31 -9.33 10.74
N SER A 39 -6.59 -9.70 10.87
CA SER A 39 -7.20 -10.80 10.12
C SER A 39 -7.16 -10.62 8.61
N TYR A 40 -7.12 -9.37 8.14
CA TYR A 40 -7.09 -9.00 6.71
C TYR A 40 -5.66 -8.89 6.15
N GLY A 41 -4.65 -9.16 6.98
CA GLY A 41 -3.24 -9.10 6.62
C GLY A 41 -2.48 -8.03 7.39
N LYS A 42 -1.35 -7.59 6.83
CA LYS A 42 -0.37 -6.72 7.52
C LYS A 42 -0.07 -5.45 6.76
N VAL A 43 0.24 -4.39 7.49
CA VAL A 43 0.61 -3.07 6.95
C VAL A 43 2.04 -2.78 7.34
N MET A 44 2.91 -2.57 6.36
CA MET A 44 4.31 -2.23 6.59
C MET A 44 4.60 -0.81 6.13
N LEU A 45 5.35 -0.05 6.91
CA LEU A 45 6.02 1.14 6.41
C LEU A 45 7.14 0.73 5.46
N ALA A 46 7.16 1.32 4.28
CA ALA A 46 8.21 1.12 3.31
C ALA A 46 8.58 2.44 2.63
N VAL A 47 9.79 2.47 2.06
CA VAL A 47 10.27 3.57 1.23
C VAL A 47 10.44 3.06 -0.18
N HIS A 48 9.86 3.75 -1.17
CA HIS A 48 10.06 3.39 -2.57
C HIS A 48 11.47 3.75 -3.01
N ARG A 49 12.26 2.75 -3.42
CA ARG A 49 13.70 2.91 -3.65
C ARG A 49 14.06 4.00 -4.65
N LYS A 50 13.30 4.10 -5.76
CA LYS A 50 13.58 5.08 -6.82
C LYS A 50 13.15 6.51 -6.46
N ARG A 51 12.14 6.67 -5.59
CA ARG A 51 11.58 8.01 -5.26
C ARG A 51 12.00 8.52 -3.89
N GLY A 52 12.46 7.65 -3.00
CA GLY A 52 12.70 7.97 -1.59
C GLY A 52 11.44 8.27 -0.79
N SER A 53 10.24 8.17 -1.38
CA SER A 53 9.00 8.53 -0.71
C SER A 53 8.52 7.41 0.23
N PRO A 54 8.20 7.73 1.49
CA PRO A 54 7.59 6.79 2.42
C PRO A 54 6.14 6.48 2.05
N MET A 55 5.71 5.25 2.32
CA MET A 55 4.35 4.77 2.08
C MET A 55 4.03 3.57 2.97
N ALA A 56 2.75 3.29 3.15
CA ALA A 56 2.31 2.06 3.79
C ALA A 56 1.96 1.03 2.71
N LEU A 57 2.59 -0.14 2.77
CA LEU A 57 2.26 -1.30 1.95
C LEU A 57 1.31 -2.21 2.73
N LYS A 58 0.09 -2.40 2.22
CA LYS A 58 -0.90 -3.31 2.80
C LYS A 58 -0.82 -4.65 2.08
N PHE A 59 -0.50 -5.70 2.81
CA PHE A 59 -0.30 -7.07 2.32
C PHE A 59 -1.52 -7.93 2.68
N PHE A 60 -2.10 -8.56 1.68
CA PHE A 60 -3.24 -9.48 1.81
C PHE A 60 -2.79 -10.89 1.44
N PRO A 61 -2.87 -11.88 2.34
CA PRO A 61 -2.46 -13.24 2.04
C PRO A 61 -3.31 -13.85 0.93
N ARG A 62 -2.67 -14.46 -0.08
CA ARG A 62 -3.38 -15.09 -1.21
C ARG A 62 -4.11 -16.37 -0.81
N GLU A 63 -3.68 -17.02 0.27
CA GLU A 63 -4.33 -18.19 0.85
C GLU A 63 -5.73 -17.88 1.42
N SER A 64 -5.94 -16.67 1.93
CA SER A 64 -7.19 -16.26 2.59
C SER A 64 -7.92 -15.13 1.88
N THR A 65 -7.32 -14.52 0.85
CA THR A 65 -7.88 -13.39 0.11
C THR A 65 -7.99 -13.70 -1.38
N SER A 66 -9.20 -13.62 -1.94
CA SER A 66 -9.40 -13.71 -3.38
C SER A 66 -8.97 -12.42 -4.10
N LEU A 67 -8.58 -12.54 -5.36
CA LEU A 67 -8.22 -11.38 -6.19
C LEU A 67 -9.36 -10.35 -6.25
N ALA A 68 -10.61 -10.81 -6.39
CA ALA A 68 -11.78 -9.94 -6.43
C ALA A 68 -11.95 -9.15 -5.12
N SER A 69 -11.78 -9.79 -3.95
CA SER A 69 -11.85 -9.09 -2.67
C SER A 69 -10.74 -8.07 -2.49
N PHE A 70 -9.51 -8.42 -2.91
CA PHE A 70 -8.38 -7.48 -2.91
C PHE A 70 -8.64 -6.27 -3.81
N LEU A 71 -9.10 -6.50 -5.05
CA LEU A 71 -9.33 -5.41 -6.01
C LEU A 71 -10.47 -4.50 -5.57
N ARG A 72 -11.52 -5.04 -4.93
CA ARG A 72 -12.58 -4.22 -4.33
C ARG A 72 -12.03 -3.30 -3.26
N GLU A 73 -11.24 -3.83 -2.33
CA GLU A 73 -10.61 -3.03 -1.26
C GLU A 73 -9.68 -1.95 -1.84
N TYR A 74 -8.85 -2.31 -2.82
CA TYR A 74 -7.95 -1.38 -3.50
C TYR A 74 -8.72 -0.25 -4.21
N ASN A 75 -9.69 -0.59 -5.05
CA ASN A 75 -10.47 0.40 -5.81
C ASN A 75 -11.34 1.25 -4.88
N LEU A 76 -11.85 0.66 -3.79
CA LEU A 76 -12.59 1.40 -2.79
C LEU A 76 -11.69 2.44 -2.11
N SER A 77 -10.48 2.05 -1.72
CA SER A 77 -9.47 2.96 -1.16
C SER A 77 -9.03 4.04 -2.16
N LEU A 78 -8.90 3.70 -3.45
CA LEU A 78 -8.46 4.64 -4.47
C LEU A 78 -9.50 5.70 -4.81
N SER A 79 -10.77 5.30 -4.91
CA SER A 79 -11.88 6.14 -5.39
C SER A 79 -12.62 6.86 -4.27
N TYR A 80 -12.75 6.26 -3.09
CA TYR A 80 -13.66 6.75 -2.04
C TYR A 80 -12.97 7.25 -0.77
N CYS A 81 -11.67 6.99 -0.57
CA CYS A 81 -10.92 7.61 0.52
C CYS A 81 -10.43 9.02 0.12
N THR A 82 -11.33 10.00 0.15
CA THR A 82 -11.04 11.40 -0.15
C THR A 82 -10.79 12.27 1.08
N HIS A 83 -11.15 11.78 2.28
CA HIS A 83 -10.94 12.51 3.53
C HIS A 83 -9.47 12.38 4.00
N PRO A 84 -8.81 13.47 4.44
CA PRO A 84 -7.41 13.45 4.90
C PRO A 84 -7.11 12.46 6.04
N SER A 85 -8.13 12.06 6.79
CA SER A 85 -8.00 11.08 7.89
C SER A 85 -8.03 9.62 7.44
N LEU A 86 -8.34 9.35 6.16
CA LEU A 86 -8.38 7.99 5.61
C LEU A 86 -7.15 7.73 4.75
N THR A 87 -6.53 6.56 4.89
CA THR A 87 -5.35 6.18 4.10
C THR A 87 -5.76 5.85 2.66
N ARG A 88 -5.55 6.80 1.76
CA ARG A 88 -5.86 6.66 0.33
C ARG A 88 -4.79 5.83 -0.39
N ALA A 89 -5.21 4.91 -1.27
CA ALA A 89 -4.32 4.19 -2.16
C ALA A 89 -3.57 5.14 -3.12
N LEU A 90 -2.30 4.82 -3.41
CA LEU A 90 -1.41 5.64 -4.25
C LEU A 90 -1.41 5.25 -5.74
N GLY A 91 -2.32 4.36 -6.16
CA GLY A 91 -2.34 3.82 -7.52
C GLY A 91 -1.26 2.76 -7.78
N ILE A 92 -0.56 2.29 -6.75
CA ILE A 92 0.46 1.25 -6.85
C ILE A 92 -0.13 -0.02 -6.24
N PHE A 93 -0.20 -1.07 -7.05
CA PHE A 93 -0.62 -2.40 -6.62
C PHE A 93 0.10 -3.46 -7.43
N PHE A 94 0.31 -4.62 -6.82
CA PHE A 94 1.00 -5.74 -7.43
C PHE A 94 0.71 -7.03 -6.66
N SER A 95 1.17 -8.14 -7.23
CA SER A 95 1.13 -9.45 -6.61
C SER A 95 2.53 -9.97 -6.34
N THR A 96 2.62 -10.86 -5.38
CA THR A 96 3.78 -11.70 -5.07
C THR A 96 3.30 -13.16 -5.03
N PRO A 97 4.19 -14.15 -4.88
CA PRO A 97 3.76 -15.54 -4.70
C PRO A 97 2.72 -15.70 -3.58
N ASP A 98 2.91 -15.02 -2.45
CA ASP A 98 2.14 -15.24 -1.23
C ASP A 98 1.10 -14.14 -0.92
N TYR A 99 1.25 -12.95 -1.50
CA TYR A 99 0.45 -11.77 -1.16
C TYR A 99 -0.04 -10.99 -2.38
N TYR A 100 -1.23 -10.40 -2.27
CA TYR A 100 -1.60 -9.19 -3.01
C TYR A 100 -1.21 -7.96 -2.19
N VAL A 101 -0.71 -6.92 -2.85
CA VAL A 101 -0.16 -5.74 -2.18
C VAL A 101 -0.63 -4.48 -2.88
N PHE A 102 -1.06 -3.48 -2.11
CA PHE A 102 -1.17 -2.11 -2.63
C PHE A 102 -0.49 -1.11 -1.69
N ALA A 103 0.00 -0.03 -2.27
CA ALA A 103 0.56 1.09 -1.53
C ALA A 103 -0.53 2.12 -1.26
N GLN A 104 -0.50 2.66 -0.05
CA GLN A 104 -1.35 3.76 0.39
C GLN A 104 -0.50 4.84 1.05
N GLN A 105 -1.08 6.03 1.16
CA GLN A 105 -0.48 7.11 1.94
C GLN A 105 -0.12 6.57 3.32
N ALA A 106 1.09 6.92 3.79
CA ALA A 106 1.45 6.63 5.16
C ALA A 106 0.58 7.52 6.06
N GLY A 107 -0.55 6.96 6.51
CA GLY A 107 -1.52 7.65 7.36
C GLY A 107 -0.87 8.10 8.67
N LEU A 108 -1.17 9.34 9.04
CA LEU A 108 -0.77 9.97 10.29
C LEU A 108 -1.45 9.25 11.47
N TYR A 109 -0.82 8.21 12.02
CA TYR A 109 -0.85 8.04 13.47
C TYR A 109 0.07 9.15 14.02
N GLY A 110 -0.58 10.28 14.30
CA GLY A 110 0.02 11.59 14.50
C GLY A 110 0.82 11.69 15.78
N ASP A 111 2.08 11.25 15.71
CA ASP A 111 3.20 11.32 16.67
C ASP A 111 4.14 10.14 16.37
N LEU A 112 3.58 8.98 16.03
CA LEU A 112 4.33 7.80 15.63
C LEU A 112 4.98 7.94 14.24
N TYR A 113 4.29 8.56 13.26
CA TYR A 113 4.84 8.76 11.91
C TYR A 113 6.01 9.75 11.88
N SER A 114 5.94 10.87 12.61
CA SER A 114 7.00 11.87 12.63
C SER A 114 8.28 11.34 13.28
N VAL A 115 8.16 10.53 14.35
CA VAL A 115 9.30 9.83 14.96
C VAL A 115 9.90 8.82 13.99
N ILE A 116 9.06 7.98 13.34
CA ILE A 116 9.57 6.94 12.44
C ILE A 116 10.18 7.54 11.16
N VAL A 117 9.58 8.55 10.55
CA VAL A 117 10.16 9.22 9.37
C VAL A 117 11.45 9.96 9.73
N SER A 118 11.56 10.51 10.95
CA SER A 118 12.80 11.12 11.41
C SER A 118 13.93 10.09 11.49
N GLU A 119 13.68 8.89 12.01
CA GLU A 119 14.69 7.81 12.03
C GLU A 119 15.08 7.31 10.63
N VAL A 120 14.12 7.23 9.70
CA VAL A 120 14.36 6.80 8.31
C VAL A 120 15.12 7.87 7.51
N SER A 121 14.77 9.15 7.68
CA SER A 121 15.46 10.27 7.02
C SER A 121 16.91 10.39 7.49
N LEU A 122 17.15 10.19 8.79
CA LEU A 122 18.50 10.22 9.38
C LEU A 122 19.36 9.03 8.92
N SER A 123 18.78 7.83 8.80
CA SER A 123 19.51 6.66 8.32
C SER A 123 19.80 6.70 6.81
N HIS A 124 18.95 7.37 6.01
CA HIS A 124 19.24 7.61 4.60
C HIS A 124 20.35 8.67 4.41
N CYS A 125 20.29 9.80 5.14
CA CYS A 125 21.36 10.82 5.12
C CYS A 125 22.72 10.27 5.57
N ARG A 126 22.75 9.33 6.52
CA ARG A 126 24.01 8.74 6.99
C ARG A 126 24.65 7.78 5.99
N LYS A 127 23.86 7.16 5.10
CA LYS A 127 24.37 6.26 4.05
C LYS A 127 24.90 7.00 2.84
N GLU A 128 24.39 8.19 2.53
CA GLU A 128 24.93 9.01 1.43
C GLU A 128 26.22 9.77 1.80
N MET A 129 26.54 9.92 3.08
CA MET A 129 27.79 10.56 3.53
C MET A 129 28.96 9.58 3.71
N SER A 130 28.80 8.30 3.34
CA SER A 130 29.82 7.25 3.52
C SER A 130 30.11 6.44 2.24
N SER A 131 29.72 6.95 1.07
CA SER A 131 30.11 6.38 -0.24
C SER A 131 30.96 7.33 -1.04
#